data_AF-A0A2B7GNB2-F1
#
_entry.id   AF-A0A2B7GNB2-F1
#
_cell.length_a   1.000
_cell.length_b   1.000
_cell.length_c   1.000
_cell.angle_alpha   90.00
_cell.angle_beta   90.00
_cell.angle_gamma   90.00
#
_symmetry.space_group_name_H-M   'P 1'
#
loop_
_entity.id
_entity.type
_entity.pdbx_description
1 polymer ?
#
loop_
_entity_poly.entity_id
_entity_poly.type
_entity_poly.pdbx_seq_one_letter_code
_entity_poly.pdbx_strand_id
1 'polypeptide(L)'
;MYEDAPYDVQRHYRRLDKQLSDAIDDKPDYPEVDSSREAVINTVFDIIDTFPVDDYPWLEQDLDLWYSVVSAELDAEEYRPQKALKVSELFWTIFCIDLAQRENTGLTPEEIAKELDTQDLEGRQEDIRKELELIERERSRLHTDLEENQVVSEAADGVAIALLGLSPAPPNQPPP
;
A
#
# COMPACT_ATOMS: atom_id res chain seq x y z
N MET A 1 24.64 -10.53 13.86
CA MET A 1 24.39 -9.12 14.16
C MET A 1 24.41 -8.40 12.83
N TYR A 2 23.28 -7.83 12.43
CA TYR A 2 23.01 -7.28 11.10
C TYR A 2 23.37 -5.80 11.06
N GLU A 3 24.67 -5.51 11.15
CA GLU A 3 25.21 -4.16 10.89
C GLU A 3 25.55 -3.97 9.39
N ASP A 4 25.31 -4.99 8.55
CA ASP A 4 25.70 -5.04 7.13
C ASP A 4 24.50 -5.29 6.17
N ALA A 5 23.32 -4.69 6.41
CA ALA A 5 22.36 -4.50 5.32
C ALA A 5 22.71 -3.16 4.66
N PRO A 6 23.10 -3.10 3.37
CA PRO A 6 23.75 -1.93 2.80
C PRO A 6 22.89 -0.67 2.75
N TYR A 7 21.57 -0.76 2.98
CA TYR A 7 20.66 0.38 2.94
C TYR A 7 19.58 0.27 4.02
N ASP A 8 19.40 1.33 4.82
CA ASP A 8 18.36 1.45 5.85
C ASP A 8 16.97 1.09 5.30
N VAL A 9 16.72 1.43 4.03
CA VAL A 9 15.50 1.10 3.30
C VAL A 9 15.13 -0.39 3.37
N GLN A 10 16.10 -1.32 3.27
CA GLN A 10 15.82 -2.76 3.32
C GLN A 10 15.36 -3.21 4.70
N ARG A 11 15.92 -2.57 5.75
CA ARG A 11 15.54 -2.84 7.14
C ARG A 11 14.12 -2.35 7.39
N HIS A 12 13.76 -1.17 6.88
CA HIS A 12 12.42 -0.64 7.02
C HIS A 12 11.39 -1.47 6.22
N TYR A 13 11.70 -1.90 4.99
CA TYR A 13 10.83 -2.81 4.23
C TYR A 13 10.57 -4.14 4.94
N ARG A 14 11.61 -4.79 5.49
CA ARG A 14 11.42 -6.03 6.27
C ARG A 14 10.61 -5.83 7.54
N ARG A 15 10.69 -4.64 8.14
CA ARG A 15 9.85 -4.30 9.30
C ARG A 15 8.39 -4.15 8.87
N LEU A 16 8.15 -3.45 7.77
CA LEU A 16 6.81 -3.25 7.22
C LEU A 16 6.16 -4.58 6.85
N ASP A 17 6.90 -5.46 6.16
CA ASP A 17 6.46 -6.80 5.77
C ASP A 17 5.96 -7.62 6.97
N LYS A 18 6.73 -7.62 8.07
CA LYS A 18 6.33 -8.29 9.32
C LYS A 18 5.10 -7.65 9.94
N GLN A 19 5.07 -6.32 10.06
CA GLN A 19 3.94 -5.62 10.64
C GLN A 19 2.64 -5.89 9.88
N LEU A 20 2.70 -5.90 8.55
CA LEU A 20 1.55 -6.19 7.70
C LEU A 20 1.15 -7.67 7.78
N SER A 21 2.10 -8.59 7.79
CA SER A 21 1.83 -10.03 7.95
C SER A 21 1.17 -10.35 9.30
N ASP A 22 1.71 -9.82 10.40
CA ASP A 22 1.13 -10.01 11.73
C ASP A 22 -0.23 -9.31 11.88
N ALA A 23 -0.48 -8.22 11.16
CA ALA A 23 -1.79 -7.57 11.14
C ALA A 23 -2.86 -8.40 10.38
N ILE A 24 -2.44 -9.35 9.55
CA ILE A 24 -3.32 -10.25 8.79
C ILE A 24 -3.60 -11.54 9.57
N ASP A 25 -2.62 -12.06 10.32
CA ASP A 25 -2.75 -13.33 11.02
C ASP A 25 -3.36 -13.16 12.43
N ASP A 26 -4.39 -13.95 12.73
CA ASP A 26 -4.96 -14.07 14.08
C ASP A 26 -3.95 -14.69 15.08
N LYS A 27 -2.88 -15.31 14.57
CA LYS A 27 -1.74 -15.84 15.33
C LYS A 27 -0.46 -15.24 14.79
N PRO A 28 -0.02 -14.07 15.30
CA PRO A 28 1.16 -13.41 14.78
C PRO A 28 2.39 -14.30 14.92
N ASP A 29 3.14 -14.44 13.82
CA ASP A 29 4.42 -15.13 13.79
C ASP A 29 5.50 -14.30 14.52
N TYR A 30 5.30 -12.98 14.66
CA TYR A 30 6.20 -12.08 15.38
C TYR A 30 5.47 -11.21 16.43
N PRO A 31 5.06 -11.78 17.57
CA PRO A 31 4.28 -11.07 18.60
C PRO A 31 5.01 -9.87 19.24
N GLU A 32 6.33 -9.77 19.08
CA GLU A 32 7.15 -8.63 19.53
C GLU A 32 7.11 -7.43 18.57
N VAL A 33 6.57 -7.59 17.36
CA VAL A 33 6.45 -6.52 16.37
C VAL A 33 5.18 -5.74 16.64
N ASP A 34 5.32 -4.43 16.81
CA ASP A 34 4.17 -3.52 16.92
C ASP A 34 3.54 -3.35 15.53
N SER A 35 2.41 -4.03 15.32
CA SER A 35 1.63 -4.04 14.08
C SER A 35 0.41 -3.13 14.16
N SER A 36 0.38 -2.20 15.13
CA SER A 36 -0.63 -1.15 15.17
C SER A 36 -0.55 -0.28 13.91
N ARG A 37 -1.70 0.25 13.49
CA ARG A 37 -1.81 1.14 12.32
C ARG A 37 -0.83 2.31 12.37
N GLU A 38 -0.64 2.91 13.54
CA GLU A 38 0.34 3.99 13.76
C GLU A 38 1.78 3.52 13.55
N ALA A 39 2.14 2.34 14.07
CA ALA A 39 3.47 1.77 13.87
C ALA A 39 3.74 1.40 12.41
N VAL A 40 2.72 0.97 11.65
CA VAL A 40 2.83 0.72 10.21
C VAL A 40 3.04 2.02 9.44
N ILE A 41 2.26 3.06 9.74
CA ILE A 41 2.40 4.39 9.14
C ILE A 41 3.81 4.95 9.35
N ASN A 42 4.34 4.86 10.57
CA ASN A 42 5.71 5.32 10.86
C ASN A 42 6.76 4.57 10.03
N THR A 43 6.63 3.25 9.88
CA THR A 43 7.55 2.48 9.03
C THR A 43 7.44 2.86 7.56
N VAL A 44 6.23 3.17 7.05
CA VAL A 44 6.05 3.67 5.67
C VAL A 44 6.77 5.00 5.49
N PHE A 45 6.69 5.92 6.45
CA PHE A 45 7.45 7.17 6.41
C PHE A 45 8.96 6.94 6.47
N ASP A 46 9.43 6.05 7.34
CA ASP A 46 10.86 5.71 7.41
C ASP A 46 11.38 5.19 6.06
N ILE A 47 10.58 4.38 5.34
CA ILE A 47 10.95 3.88 4.01
C ILE A 47 11.10 5.03 3.02
N ILE A 48 10.15 5.96 2.97
CA ILE A 48 10.19 7.10 2.04
C ILE A 48 11.38 8.01 2.35
N ASP A 49 11.62 8.30 3.63
CA ASP A 49 12.71 9.19 4.07
C ASP A 49 14.09 8.59 3.78
N THR A 50 14.21 7.26 3.85
CA THR A 50 15.49 6.55 3.65
C THR A 50 15.68 6.03 2.23
N PHE A 51 14.68 6.14 1.35
CA PHE A 51 14.79 5.61 -0.02
C PHE A 51 15.82 6.43 -0.82
N PRO A 52 16.84 5.79 -1.42
CA PRO A 52 17.89 6.49 -2.15
C PRO A 52 17.44 6.91 -3.57
N VAL A 53 16.50 7.85 -3.67
CA VAL A 53 15.93 8.30 -4.97
C VAL A 53 17.01 8.84 -5.92
N ASP A 54 18.05 9.48 -5.40
CA ASP A 54 19.18 9.98 -6.21
C ASP A 54 19.94 8.85 -6.93
N ASP A 55 20.05 7.68 -6.30
CA ASP A 55 20.72 6.50 -6.86
C ASP A 55 19.76 5.66 -7.73
N TYR A 56 18.45 5.73 -7.47
CA TYR A 56 17.40 4.99 -8.17
C TYR A 56 16.26 5.88 -8.70
N PRO A 57 16.55 6.91 -9.53
CA PRO A 57 15.53 7.88 -9.95
C PRO A 57 14.42 7.28 -10.80
N TRP A 58 14.67 6.16 -11.49
CA TRP A 58 13.64 5.47 -12.27
C TRP A 58 12.61 4.71 -11.40
N LEU A 59 12.88 4.54 -10.10
CA LEU A 59 11.94 3.94 -9.15
C LEU A 59 11.08 4.97 -8.43
N GLU A 60 11.32 6.27 -8.60
CA GLU A 60 10.55 7.34 -7.95
C GLU A 60 9.06 7.20 -8.24
N GLN A 61 8.68 6.94 -9.49
CA GLN A 61 7.27 6.75 -9.87
C GLN A 61 6.68 5.48 -9.23
N ASP A 62 7.44 4.39 -9.17
CA ASP A 62 7.00 3.15 -8.53
C ASP A 62 6.83 3.34 -7.00
N LEU A 63 7.71 4.15 -6.38
CA LEU A 63 7.70 4.49 -4.97
C LEU A 63 6.51 5.38 -4.62
N ASP A 64 6.23 6.41 -5.41
CA ASP A 64 5.06 7.28 -5.25
C ASP A 64 3.75 6.50 -5.38
N LEU A 65 3.69 5.59 -6.35
CA LEU A 65 2.54 4.73 -6.58
C LEU A 65 2.30 3.79 -5.39
N TRP A 66 3.37 3.15 -4.92
CA TRP A 66 3.34 2.32 -3.71
C TRP A 66 2.86 3.12 -2.48
N TYR A 67 3.48 4.28 -2.23
CA TYR A 67 3.13 5.14 -1.09
C TYR A 67 1.67 5.61 -1.15
N SER A 68 1.20 6.03 -2.32
CA SER A 68 -0.19 6.46 -2.51
C SER A 68 -1.16 5.35 -2.15
N VAL A 69 -0.92 4.13 -2.66
CA VAL A 69 -1.83 3.00 -2.44
C VAL A 69 -1.78 2.55 -0.98
N VAL A 70 -0.59 2.37 -0.41
CA VAL A 70 -0.42 1.94 0.99
C VAL A 70 -1.01 2.96 1.96
N SER A 71 -0.76 4.26 1.75
CA SER A 71 -1.33 5.32 2.60
C SER A 71 -2.86 5.33 2.53
N ALA A 72 -3.45 5.15 1.34
CA ALA A 72 -4.91 5.07 1.22
C ALA A 72 -5.51 3.86 1.97
N GLU A 73 -4.87 2.69 1.92
CA GLU A 73 -5.31 1.52 2.70
C GLU A 73 -5.12 1.73 4.21
N LEU A 74 -4.06 2.46 4.58
CA LEU A 74 -3.80 2.87 5.96
C LEU A 74 -4.69 4.03 6.42
N ASP A 75 -5.37 4.75 5.53
CA ASP A 75 -6.30 5.84 5.87
C ASP A 75 -7.77 5.39 5.86
N ALA A 76 -8.07 4.25 5.22
CA ALA A 76 -9.41 3.68 5.17
C ALA A 76 -10.06 3.49 6.55
N GLU A 77 -11.39 3.64 6.62
CA GLU A 77 -12.18 3.41 7.83
C GLU A 77 -12.00 1.98 8.35
N GLU A 78 -11.97 1.01 7.43
CA GLU A 78 -11.65 -0.38 7.71
C GLU A 78 -10.23 -0.68 7.20
N TYR A 79 -9.28 -0.82 8.12
CA TYR A 79 -7.89 -1.13 7.80
C TYR A 79 -7.77 -2.55 7.23
N ARG A 80 -7.29 -2.67 5.98
CA ARG A 80 -7.13 -3.94 5.26
C ARG A 80 -5.64 -4.21 4.96
N PRO A 81 -4.90 -4.80 5.91
CA PRO A 81 -3.46 -5.01 5.77
C PRO A 81 -3.07 -5.91 4.58
N GLN A 82 -3.96 -6.78 4.11
CA GLN A 82 -3.69 -7.68 2.97
C GLN A 82 -3.35 -6.92 1.69
N LYS A 83 -4.04 -5.81 1.42
CA LYS A 83 -3.82 -5.04 0.19
C LYS A 83 -2.53 -4.22 0.29
N ALA A 84 -2.27 -3.62 1.46
CA ALA A 84 -1.02 -2.95 1.74
C ALA A 84 0.19 -3.91 1.64
N LEU A 85 0.05 -5.15 2.13
CA LEU A 85 1.09 -6.18 2.03
C LEU A 85 1.38 -6.51 0.57
N LYS A 86 0.33 -6.88 -0.19
CA LYS A 86 0.46 -7.22 -1.60
C LYS A 86 1.18 -6.13 -2.40
N VAL A 87 0.77 -4.87 -2.22
CA VAL A 87 1.36 -3.73 -2.94
C VAL A 87 2.82 -3.51 -2.53
N SER A 88 3.15 -3.73 -1.25
CA SER A 88 4.51 -3.66 -0.75
C SER A 88 5.39 -4.78 -1.29
N GLU A 89 4.89 -6.00 -1.41
CA GLU A 89 5.60 -7.14 -2.03
C GLU A 89 5.90 -6.87 -3.51
N LEU A 90 4.92 -6.31 -4.25
CA LEU A 90 5.08 -5.96 -5.67
C LEU A 90 6.19 -4.92 -5.85
N PHE A 91 6.13 -3.81 -5.11
CA PHE A 91 7.17 -2.78 -5.16
C PHE A 91 8.54 -3.36 -4.77
N TRP A 92 8.60 -4.11 -3.68
CA TRP A 92 9.83 -4.71 -3.19
C TRP A 92 10.47 -5.68 -4.20
N THR A 93 9.64 -6.41 -4.93
CA THR A 93 10.09 -7.29 -6.02
C THR A 93 10.75 -6.49 -7.14
N ILE A 94 10.16 -5.35 -7.56
CA ILE A 94 10.79 -4.47 -8.57
C ILE A 94 12.15 -4.00 -8.09
N PHE A 95 12.24 -3.51 -6.85
CA PHE A 95 13.48 -3.02 -6.26
C PHE A 95 14.56 -4.10 -6.17
N CYS A 96 14.20 -5.32 -5.77
CA CYS A 96 15.14 -6.44 -5.69
C CYS A 96 15.71 -6.83 -7.06
N ILE A 97 14.88 -6.85 -8.10
CA ILE A 97 15.32 -7.12 -9.47
C ILE A 97 16.34 -6.06 -9.92
N ASP A 98 16.04 -4.78 -9.70
CA ASP A 98 16.95 -3.69 -10.03
C ASP A 98 18.27 -3.77 -9.26
N LEU A 99 18.20 -4.11 -7.97
CA LEU A 99 19.37 -4.27 -7.11
C LEU A 99 20.28 -5.40 -7.63
N ALA A 100 19.74 -6.56 -8.01
CA ALA A 100 20.56 -7.67 -8.54
C ALA A 100 21.13 -7.40 -9.94
N GLN A 101 20.48 -6.58 -10.75
CA GLN A 101 20.97 -6.23 -12.08
C GLN A 101 22.11 -5.21 -12.06
N ARG A 102 22.13 -4.31 -11.07
CA ARG A 102 23.04 -3.15 -11.05
C ARG A 102 24.13 -3.24 -10.01
N GLU A 103 23.83 -3.83 -8.86
CA GLU A 103 24.75 -3.92 -7.74
C GLU A 103 25.29 -5.34 -7.60
N ASN A 104 26.58 -5.47 -7.29
CA ASN A 104 27.19 -6.77 -7.01
C ASN A 104 26.87 -7.20 -5.56
N THR A 105 25.57 -7.29 -5.25
CA THR A 105 25.03 -7.56 -3.91
C THR A 105 25.18 -9.01 -3.44
N GLY A 106 25.80 -9.86 -4.27
CA GLY A 106 25.85 -11.30 -4.05
C GLY A 106 24.55 -12.04 -4.43
N LEU A 107 23.51 -11.32 -4.87
CA LEU A 107 22.34 -11.86 -5.53
C LEU A 107 22.47 -11.63 -7.03
N THR A 108 22.54 -12.71 -7.79
CA THR A 108 22.61 -12.65 -9.25
C THR A 108 21.20 -12.53 -9.86
N PRO A 109 21.07 -11.93 -11.06
CA PRO A 109 19.81 -11.95 -11.79
C PRO A 109 19.23 -13.37 -11.98
N GLU A 110 20.09 -14.37 -12.12
CA GLU A 110 19.71 -15.78 -12.28
C GLU A 110 19.08 -16.36 -11.00
N GLU A 111 19.60 -16.00 -9.83
CA GLU A 111 19.03 -16.40 -8.54
C GLU A 111 17.67 -15.76 -8.30
N ILE A 112 17.52 -14.46 -8.64
CA ILE A 112 16.23 -13.78 -8.56
C ILE A 112 15.23 -14.35 -9.55
N ALA A 113 15.64 -14.61 -10.79
CA ALA A 113 14.78 -15.19 -11.81
C ALA A 113 14.26 -16.57 -11.39
N LYS A 114 15.11 -17.38 -10.74
CA LYS A 114 14.73 -18.67 -10.19
C LYS A 114 13.73 -18.55 -9.03
N GLU A 115 13.94 -17.61 -8.11
CA GLU A 115 13.04 -17.39 -6.97
C GLU A 115 11.66 -16.90 -7.45
N LEU A 116 11.64 -16.06 -8.48
CA LEU A 116 10.42 -15.52 -9.09
C LEU A 116 9.79 -16.46 -10.14
N ASP A 117 10.34 -17.67 -10.33
CA ASP A 117 9.95 -18.65 -11.35
C ASP A 117 9.73 -18.02 -12.75
N THR A 118 10.66 -17.14 -13.15
CA THR A 118 10.63 -16.43 -14.44
C THR A 118 11.92 -16.68 -15.23
N GLN A 119 11.83 -16.50 -16.54
CA GLN A 119 12.99 -16.46 -17.45
C GLN A 119 13.22 -15.04 -18.01
N ASP A 120 12.32 -14.11 -17.71
CA ASP A 120 12.34 -12.72 -18.17
C ASP A 120 12.06 -11.79 -16.98
N LEU A 121 13.13 -11.19 -16.44
CA LEU A 121 13.05 -10.27 -15.31
C LEU A 121 12.47 -8.91 -15.72
N GLU A 122 12.83 -8.44 -16.91
CA GLU A 122 12.39 -7.13 -17.41
C GLU A 122 10.89 -7.16 -17.73
N GLY A 123 10.43 -8.23 -18.40
CA GLY A 123 9.00 -8.48 -18.60
C GLY A 123 8.25 -8.64 -17.27
N ARG A 124 8.85 -9.34 -16.28
CA ARG A 124 8.24 -9.46 -14.95
C ARG A 124 8.12 -8.12 -14.23
N GLN A 125 9.12 -7.24 -14.31
CA GLN A 125 9.02 -5.88 -13.77
C GLN A 125 7.91 -5.09 -14.46
N GLU A 126 7.81 -5.16 -15.79
CA GLU A 126 6.75 -4.47 -16.54
C GLU A 126 5.35 -4.96 -16.14
N ASP A 127 5.19 -6.27 -15.97
CA ASP A 127 3.93 -6.87 -15.51
C ASP A 127 3.55 -6.41 -14.10
N ILE A 128 4.52 -6.33 -13.19
CA ILE A 128 4.30 -5.82 -11.83
C ILE A 128 3.91 -4.34 -11.86
N ARG A 129 4.56 -3.53 -12.68
CA ARG A 129 4.20 -2.11 -12.84
C ARG A 129 2.78 -1.94 -13.34
N LYS A 130 2.37 -2.72 -14.34
CA LYS A 130 0.97 -2.74 -14.85
C LYS A 130 -0.01 -3.14 -13.75
N GLU A 131 0.34 -4.10 -12.91
CA GLU A 131 -0.48 -4.51 -11.78
C GLU A 131 -0.63 -3.40 -10.74
N LEU A 132 0.46 -2.71 -10.37
CA LEU A 132 0.42 -1.56 -9.46
C LEU A 132 -0.44 -0.42 -10.03
N GLU A 133 -0.28 -0.08 -11.32
CA GLU A 133 -1.10 0.93 -11.98
C GLU A 133 -2.59 0.54 -12.01
N LEU A 134 -2.89 -0.74 -12.23
CA LEU A 134 -4.26 -1.22 -12.21
C LEU A 134 -4.89 -1.08 -10.82
N ILE A 135 -4.16 -1.46 -9.77
CA ILE A 135 -4.61 -1.32 -8.38
C ILE A 135 -4.91 0.15 -8.05
N GLU A 136 -4.04 1.07 -8.48
CA GLU A 136 -4.25 2.51 -8.30
C GLU A 136 -5.49 3.00 -9.06
N ARG A 137 -5.64 2.64 -10.34
CA ARG A 137 -6.79 3.05 -11.16
C ARG A 137 -8.11 2.53 -10.61
N GLU A 138 -8.15 1.27 -10.17
CA GLU A 138 -9.34 0.68 -9.56
C GLU A 138 -9.73 1.42 -8.28
N ARG A 139 -8.75 1.74 -7.42
CA ARG A 139 -8.97 2.55 -6.23
C ARG A 139 -9.51 3.95 -6.58
N SER A 140 -8.87 4.64 -7.52
CA SER A 140 -9.25 6.00 -7.92
C SER A 140 -10.65 6.05 -8.52
N ARG A 141 -11.06 5.02 -9.28
CA ARG A 141 -12.45 4.87 -9.75
C ARG A 141 -13.44 4.67 -8.62
N LEU A 142 -13.14 3.77 -7.67
CA LEU A 142 -14.01 3.55 -6.51
C LEU A 142 -14.19 4.83 -5.69
N HIS A 143 -13.14 5.65 -5.55
CA HIS A 143 -13.23 6.94 -4.88
C HIS A 143 -14.14 7.91 -5.63
N THR A 144 -13.96 8.06 -6.95
CA THR A 144 -14.82 8.90 -7.79
C THR A 144 -16.27 8.42 -7.77
N ASP A 145 -16.52 7.12 -7.87
CA ASP A 145 -17.87 6.55 -7.82
C ASP A 145 -18.52 6.79 -6.44
N LEU A 146 -17.75 6.74 -5.34
CA LEU A 146 -18.23 7.05 -4.00
C LEU A 146 -18.56 8.54 -3.84
N GLU A 147 -17.70 9.43 -4.32
CA GLU A 147 -17.94 10.88 -4.33
C GLU A 147 -19.16 11.24 -5.19
N GLU A 148 -19.28 10.67 -6.39
CA GLU A 148 -20.45 10.88 -7.26
C GLU A 148 -21.73 10.35 -6.61
N ASN A 149 -21.70 9.17 -5.99
CA ASN A 149 -22.87 8.64 -5.28
C ASN A 149 -23.23 9.45 -4.03
N GLN A 150 -22.26 9.98 -3.29
CA GLN A 150 -22.52 10.89 -2.17
C GLN A 150 -23.14 12.20 -2.66
N VAL A 151 -22.61 12.80 -3.73
CA VAL A 151 -23.18 14.00 -4.35
C VAL A 151 -24.60 13.75 -4.88
N VAL A 152 -24.85 12.58 -5.49
CA VAL A 152 -26.20 12.19 -5.94
C VAL A 152 -27.14 11.96 -4.74
N SER A 153 -26.65 11.37 -3.64
CA SER A 153 -27.44 11.18 -2.42
C SER A 153 -27.77 12.52 -1.74
N GLU A 154 -26.81 13.42 -1.62
CA GLU A 154 -27.01 14.77 -1.07
C GLU A 154 -27.93 15.61 -1.96
N ALA A 155 -27.80 15.49 -3.28
CA ALA A 155 -28.71 16.13 -4.22
C ALA A 155 -30.12 15.53 -4.12
N ALA A 156 -30.26 14.22 -3.97
CA ALA A 156 -31.54 13.55 -3.78
C ALA A 156 -32.21 13.95 -2.45
N ASP A 157 -31.46 14.04 -1.36
CA ASP A 157 -31.93 14.53 -0.07
C ASP A 157 -32.31 16.01 -0.13
N GLY A 158 -31.49 16.84 -0.79
CA GLY A 158 -31.79 18.25 -1.02
C GLY A 158 -33.06 18.47 -1.85
N VAL A 159 -33.28 17.64 -2.86
CA VAL A 159 -34.49 17.66 -3.70
C VAL A 159 -35.71 17.12 -2.93
N ALA A 160 -35.56 16.09 -2.10
CA ALA A 160 -36.63 15.59 -1.24
C ALA A 160 -37.05 16.63 -0.19
N ILE A 161 -36.11 17.35 0.42
CA ILE A 161 -36.38 18.47 1.34
C ILE A 161 -37.11 19.60 0.60
N ALA A 162 -36.67 19.95 -0.61
CA ALA A 162 -37.24 21.03 -1.40
C ALA A 162 -38.64 20.72 -1.97
N LEU A 163 -38.91 19.48 -2.36
CA LEU A 163 -40.18 19.07 -2.98
C LEU A 163 -41.23 18.55 -1.99
N LEU A 164 -40.82 17.92 -0.88
CA LEU A 164 -41.74 17.28 0.06
C LEU A 164 -41.82 17.98 1.43
N GLY A 165 -40.98 18.98 1.70
CA GLY A 165 -40.98 19.71 2.97
C GLY A 165 -40.71 18.82 4.19
N LEU A 166 -40.06 17.66 3.99
CA LEU A 166 -39.75 16.72 5.05
C LEU A 166 -38.53 17.22 5.82
N SER A 167 -38.75 17.64 7.06
CA SER A 167 -37.66 17.93 8.00
C SER A 167 -37.06 16.61 8.48
N PRO A 168 -35.72 16.46 8.56
CA PRO A 168 -35.11 15.24 9.09
C PRO A 168 -35.59 15.02 10.53
N ALA A 169 -36.06 13.80 10.82
CA ALA A 169 -36.49 13.42 12.16
C ALA A 169 -35.28 13.44 13.11
N PRO A 170 -35.38 14.03 14.30
CA PRO A 170 -34.29 14.01 15.27
C PRO A 170 -34.04 12.58 15.76
N PRO A 171 -32.78 12.21 16.05
CA PRO A 171 -32.44 10.88 16.52
C PRO A 171 -33.09 10.62 17.90
N ASN A 172 -33.79 9.49 17.98
CA ASN A 172 -34.39 8.84 19.15
C ASN A 172 -34.05 9.46 20.53
N GLN A 173 -35.03 10.13 21.13
CA GLN A 173 -35.13 10.19 22.60
C GLN A 173 -36.02 9.03 23.08
N PRO A 174 -35.62 8.27 24.11
CA PRO A 174 -36.45 7.20 24.65
C PRO A 174 -37.61 7.78 25.49
N PRO A 175 -38.79 7.14 25.51
CA PRO A 175 -39.96 7.61 26.25
C PRO A 175 -39.84 7.36 27.77
N PRO A 176 -40.64 8.07 28.60
CA PRO A 176 -40.55 8.06 30.07
C PRO A 176 -41.00 6.76 30.74
#